data_AF-X6MBK9-F1
#
_entry.id   AF-X6MBK9-F1
#
_cell.length_a   1.000
_cell.length_b   1.000
_cell.length_c   1.000
_cell.angle_alpha   90.00
_cell.angle_beta   90.00
_cell.angle_gamma   90.00
#
_symmetry.space_group_name_H-M   'P 1'
#
loop_
_entity.id
_entity.type
_entity.pdbx_description
1 polymer ?
#
loop_
_entity_poly.entity_id
_entity_poly.type
_entity_poly.pdbx_seq_one_letter_code
_entity_poly.pdbx_strand_id
1 'polypeptide(L)'
;MAREKKPAIIFIDEIDSLAGKRSDNEQDNTRRIKTEFLVQMQGVGKDTRGILTLGATNCPWDLDPAIRRRFVKRIYIPLPEKEARKGMFKLHVGNTPNELSDEDFEILAEKTP
;
A
#
# COMPACT_ATOMS: atom_id res chain seq x y z
N MET A 1 -1.33 4.66 22.09
CA MET A 1 -0.70 3.45 21.51
C MET A 1 0.50 3.74 20.60
N ALA A 2 0.34 4.10 19.31
CA ALA A 2 1.51 4.28 18.42
C ALA A 2 2.49 5.38 18.88
N ARG A 3 1.97 6.45 19.51
CA ARG A 3 2.77 7.53 20.10
C ARG A 3 3.52 7.14 21.38
N GLU A 4 3.05 6.12 22.10
CA GLU A 4 3.70 5.60 23.31
C GLU A 4 4.74 4.53 22.97
N LYS A 5 4.60 3.87 21.81
CA LYS A 5 5.48 2.79 21.34
C LYS A 5 6.41 3.23 20.20
N LYS A 6 6.96 4.46 20.28
CA LYS A 6 7.89 4.95 19.26
C LYS A 6 9.22 4.17 19.33
N PRO A 7 9.85 3.84 18.18
CA PRO A 7 9.41 4.10 16.81
C PRO A 7 8.31 3.13 16.34
N ALA A 8 7.34 3.62 15.57
CA ALA A 8 6.20 2.81 15.10
C ALA A 8 5.92 3.02 13.61
N ILE A 9 5.48 1.95 12.94
CA ILE A 9 4.97 2.00 11.57
C ILE A 9 3.48 1.68 11.61
N ILE A 10 2.67 2.51 10.96
CA ILE A 10 1.25 2.30 10.74
C ILE A 10 1.08 1.98 9.26
N PHE A 11 0.69 0.76 8.92
CA PHE A 11 0.38 0.34 7.56
C PHE A 11 -1.14 0.25 7.36
N ILE A 12 -1.62 0.85 6.28
CA ILE A 12 -3.03 0.87 5.91
C ILE A 12 -3.13 0.34 4.49
N ASP A 13 -3.61 -0.90 4.37
CA ASP A 13 -3.92 -1.47 3.07
C ASP A 13 -5.25 -0.94 2.55
N GLU A 14 -5.41 -0.89 1.23
CA GLU A 14 -6.61 -0.40 0.55
C GLU A 14 -7.13 0.93 1.12
N ILE A 15 -6.24 1.92 1.29
CA ILE A 15 -6.60 3.18 1.94
C ILE A 15 -7.75 3.91 1.24
N ASP A 16 -7.97 3.68 -0.05
CA ASP A 16 -9.11 4.17 -0.83
C ASP A 16 -10.48 3.70 -0.30
N SER A 17 -10.56 2.54 0.34
CA SER A 17 -11.78 2.09 1.03
C SER A 17 -12.16 3.02 2.20
N LEU A 18 -11.15 3.54 2.90
CA LEU A 18 -11.30 4.45 4.04
C LEU A 18 -11.39 5.91 3.59
N ALA A 19 -10.70 6.26 2.51
CA ALA A 19 -10.31 7.63 2.16
C ALA A 19 -10.73 8.04 0.74
N GLY A 20 -11.66 7.32 0.11
CA GLY A 20 -12.18 7.67 -1.22
C GLY A 20 -12.81 9.07 -1.31
N LYS A 21 -13.03 9.56 -2.53
CA LYS A 21 -13.70 10.85 -2.79
C LYS A 21 -15.04 10.92 -2.05
N ARG A 22 -15.37 12.10 -1.56
CA ARG A 22 -16.67 12.38 -0.95
C ARG A 22 -17.74 12.24 -2.03
N SER A 23 -18.72 11.37 -1.79
CA SER A 23 -19.95 11.32 -2.59
C SER A 23 -21.09 11.96 -1.81
N ASP A 24 -22.06 12.53 -2.52
CA ASP A 24 -23.22 13.17 -1.89
C ASP A 24 -24.06 12.17 -1.07
N ASN A 25 -24.00 10.88 -1.42
CA ASN A 25 -24.65 9.77 -0.71
C ASN A 25 -23.78 9.13 0.39
N GLU A 26 -22.65 9.73 0.74
CA GLU A 26 -21.76 9.18 1.76
C GLU A 26 -22.37 9.28 3.16
N GLN A 27 -22.39 8.17 3.90
CA GLN A 27 -22.85 8.13 5.28
C GLN A 27 -22.01 9.05 6.19
N ASP A 28 -22.67 9.76 7.11
CA ASP A 28 -22.01 10.69 8.03
C ASP A 28 -20.94 10.02 8.90
N ASN A 29 -21.10 8.73 9.21
CA ASN A 29 -20.11 7.95 9.95
C ASN A 29 -18.78 7.86 9.19
N THR A 30 -18.82 7.60 7.88
CA THR A 30 -17.62 7.53 7.02
C THR A 30 -16.91 8.88 6.95
N ARG A 31 -17.68 9.98 6.85
CA ARG A 31 -17.14 11.36 6.88
C ARG A 31 -16.41 11.67 8.19
N ARG A 32 -16.97 11.25 9.33
CA ARG A 32 -16.35 11.43 10.65
C ARG A 32 -15.06 10.62 10.78
N ILE A 33 -15.04 9.37 10.31
CA ILE A 33 -13.84 8.53 10.33
C ILE A 33 -12.72 9.15 9.47
N LYS A 34 -13.03 9.60 8.25
CA LYS A 34 -12.08 10.31 7.37
C LYS A 34 -11.50 11.56 8.02
N THR A 35 -12.35 12.34 8.69
CA THR A 35 -11.95 13.57 9.38
C THR A 35 -11.02 13.26 10.54
N GLU A 36 -11.38 12.29 11.38
CA GLU A 36 -10.56 11.88 12.52
C GLU A 36 -9.20 11.33 12.06
N PHE A 37 -9.19 10.52 11.01
CA PHE A 37 -7.97 10.01 10.40
C PHE A 37 -7.03 11.15 9.96
N LEU A 38 -7.57 12.15 9.26
CA LEU A 38 -6.82 13.34 8.84
C LEU A 38 -6.27 14.16 10.02
N VAL A 39 -7.06 14.31 11.09
CA VAL A 39 -6.64 15.02 12.31
C VAL A 39 -5.49 14.28 12.99
N GLN A 40 -5.57 12.95 13.09
CA GLN A 40 -4.50 12.15 13.69
C GLN A 40 -3.22 12.17 12.86
N MET A 41 -3.31 12.18 11.53
CA MET A 41 -2.16 12.34 10.63
C MET A 41 -1.49 13.71 10.75
N GLN A 42 -2.26 14.78 10.98
CA GLN A 42 -1.69 16.12 11.19
C GLN A 42 -0.93 16.22 12.52
N GLY A 43 -1.32 15.41 13.51
CA GLY A 43 -0.69 15.47 14.82
C GLY A 43 -0.94 16.78 15.56
N VAL A 44 -2.07 17.46 15.31
CA VAL A 44 -2.41 18.70 16.02
C VAL A 44 -2.38 18.45 17.54
N GLY A 45 -1.44 19.10 18.22
CA GLY A 45 -1.20 18.97 19.66
C GLY A 45 -0.37 17.76 20.12
N LYS A 46 0.18 16.92 19.23
CA LYS A 46 0.93 15.70 19.61
C LYS A 46 2.13 15.40 18.71
N ASP A 47 3.26 15.06 19.32
CA ASP A 47 4.50 14.72 18.62
C ASP A 47 4.34 13.46 17.76
N THR A 48 4.45 13.59 16.43
CA THR A 48 4.42 12.50 15.45
C THR A 48 5.82 12.01 15.06
N ARG A 49 6.90 12.61 15.59
CA ARG A 49 8.27 12.14 15.33
C ARG A 49 8.41 10.68 15.75
N GLY A 50 9.03 9.87 14.90
CA GLY A 50 9.21 8.44 15.11
C GLY A 50 7.99 7.57 14.71
N ILE A 51 6.97 8.15 14.07
CA ILE A 51 5.86 7.38 13.48
C ILE A 51 5.88 7.54 11.95
N LEU A 52 5.91 6.41 11.25
CA LEU A 52 5.80 6.34 9.79
C LEU A 52 4.43 5.80 9.41
N THR A 53 3.67 6.53 8.61
CA THR A 53 2.41 6.04 8.03
C THR A 53 2.64 5.61 6.59
N LEU A 54 2.32 4.36 6.29
CA LEU A 54 2.35 3.75 4.97
C LEU A 54 0.91 3.44 4.54
N GLY A 55 0.57 3.77 3.30
CA GLY A 55 -0.72 3.47 2.69
C GLY A 55 -0.52 2.77 1.36
N ALA A 56 -1.30 1.72 1.09
CA ALA A 56 -1.36 1.03 -0.20
C ALA A 56 -2.74 1.26 -0.85
N THR A 57 -2.78 1.40 -2.17
CA THR A 57 -4.03 1.60 -2.93
C THR A 57 -3.83 1.24 -4.40
N ASN A 58 -4.87 0.68 -5.01
CA ASN A 58 -4.96 0.44 -6.45
C ASN A 58 -5.64 1.60 -7.20
N CYS A 59 -6.34 2.49 -6.49
CA CYS A 59 -7.11 3.60 -7.05
C CYS A 59 -6.62 4.96 -6.51
N PRO A 60 -5.35 5.36 -6.75
CA PRO A 60 -4.78 6.59 -6.17
C PRO A 60 -5.48 7.88 -6.65
N TRP A 61 -6.18 7.84 -7.77
CA TRP A 61 -6.97 8.97 -8.30
C TRP A 61 -8.30 9.16 -7.56
N ASP A 62 -8.80 8.14 -6.87
CA ASP A 62 -10.05 8.19 -6.10
C ASP A 62 -9.85 8.57 -4.64
N LEU A 63 -8.60 8.77 -4.22
CA LEU A 63 -8.30 9.25 -2.89
C LEU A 63 -8.71 10.72 -2.69
N ASP A 64 -9.29 11.03 -1.53
CA ASP A 64 -9.61 12.40 -1.11
C ASP A 64 -8.37 13.31 -1.26
N PRO A 65 -8.46 14.47 -1.94
CA PRO A 65 -7.32 15.35 -2.18
C PRO A 65 -6.60 15.80 -0.90
N ALA A 66 -7.30 15.94 0.22
CA ALA A 66 -6.71 16.31 1.50
C ALA A 66 -5.87 15.17 2.08
N ILE A 67 -6.33 13.93 1.98
CA ILE A 67 -5.57 12.73 2.41
C ILE A 67 -4.37 12.52 1.49
N ARG A 68 -4.57 12.63 0.17
CA ARG A 68 -3.50 12.53 -0.82
C ARG A 68 -2.37 13.53 -0.59
N ARG A 69 -2.68 14.75 -0.12
CA ARG A 69 -1.68 15.77 0.25
C ARG A 69 -0.84 15.40 1.49
N ARG A 70 -1.34 14.54 2.37
CA ARG A 70 -0.62 14.10 3.58
C ARG A 70 0.41 13.00 3.27
N PHE A 71 0.19 12.22 2.20
CA PHE A 71 1.19 11.32 1.65
C PHE A 71 2.14 12.09 0.72
N VAL A 72 3.20 12.65 1.32
CA VAL A 72 4.21 13.48 0.62
C VAL A 72 5.05 12.64 -0.34
N LYS A 73 5.51 11.45 0.10
CA LYS A 73 6.21 10.48 -0.74
C LYS A 73 5.21 9.49 -1.31
N ARG A 74 5.25 9.29 -2.62
CA ARG A 74 4.39 8.36 -3.37
C ARG A 74 5.28 7.53 -4.27
N ILE A 75 5.18 6.22 -4.15
CA ILE A 75 5.98 5.26 -4.92
C ILE A 75 5.01 4.50 -5.80
N TYR A 76 5.27 4.50 -7.10
CA TYR A 76 4.52 3.68 -8.04
C TYR A 76 5.13 2.27 -8.05
N ILE A 77 4.27 1.26 -7.93
CA ILE A 77 4.65 -0.15 -8.02
C ILE A 77 4.15 -0.65 -9.38
N PRO A 78 5.03 -0.81 -10.39
CA PRO A 78 4.64 -1.30 -11.70
C PRO A 78 4.38 -2.81 -11.68
N LEU A 79 3.82 -3.31 -12.78
CA LEU A 79 3.81 -4.75 -13.07
C LEU A 79 5.26 -5.27 -13.21
N PRO A 80 5.54 -6.51 -12.80
CA PRO A 80 6.88 -7.06 -12.84
C PRO A 80 7.36 -7.31 -14.27
N GLU A 81 8.61 -6.94 -14.54
CA GLU A 81 9.31 -7.29 -15.78
C GLU A 81 9.66 -8.78 -15.83
N LYS A 82 10.09 -9.25 -17.01
CA LYS A 82 10.46 -10.66 -17.26
C LYS A 82 11.39 -11.24 -16.19
N GLU A 83 12.48 -10.54 -15.88
CA GLU A 83 13.45 -10.98 -14.87
C GLU A 83 12.84 -11.09 -13.47
N ALA A 84 11.98 -10.13 -13.11
CA ALA A 84 11.26 -10.16 -11.84
C ALA A 84 10.30 -11.36 -11.78
N ARG A 85 9.58 -11.66 -12.87
CA ARG A 85 8.69 -12.83 -12.95
C ARG A 85 9.45 -14.15 -12.87
N LYS A 86 10.60 -14.28 -13.56
CA LYS A 86 11.50 -15.45 -13.43
C LYS A 86 11.91 -15.65 -11.97
N GLY A 87 12.34 -14.57 -11.32
CA GLY A 87 12.67 -14.55 -9.89
C GLY A 87 11.49 -14.94 -9.00
N MET A 88 10.29 -14.46 -9.30
CA MET A 88 9.06 -14.82 -8.57
C MET A 88 8.74 -16.31 -8.70
N PHE A 89 8.82 -16.91 -9.89
CA PHE A 89 8.58 -18.35 -10.05
C PHE A 89 9.56 -19.19 -9.22
N LYS A 90 10.85 -18.88 -9.31
CA LYS A 90 11.87 -19.56 -8.50
C LYS A 90 11.62 -19.40 -7.00
N LEU A 91 11.28 -18.19 -6.56
CA LEU A 91 10.99 -17.89 -5.16
C LEU A 91 9.80 -18.69 -4.63
N HIS A 92 8.72 -18.81 -5.42
CA HIS A 92 7.50 -19.52 -5.00
C HIS A 92 7.64 -21.04 -5.08
N VAL A 93 8.46 -21.58 -5.98
CA VAL A 93 8.82 -23.01 -5.98
C VAL A 93 9.68 -23.34 -4.74
N GLY A 94 10.60 -22.43 -4.39
CA GLY A 94 11.43 -22.54 -3.20
C GLY A 94 12.23 -23.84 -3.17
N ASN A 95 12.11 -24.60 -2.09
CA ASN A 95 12.80 -25.89 -1.90
C ASN A 95 11.92 -27.10 -2.25
N THR A 96 10.76 -26.88 -2.88
CA THR A 96 9.88 -27.97 -3.27
C THR A 96 10.59 -28.84 -4.32
N PRO A 97 10.68 -30.17 -4.13
CA PRO A 97 11.25 -31.04 -5.15
C PRO A 97 10.53 -30.85 -6.49
N ASN A 98 11.29 -30.53 -7.52
CA ASN A 98 10.79 -30.28 -8.86
C ASN A 98 11.89 -30.61 -9.89
N GLU A 99 11.48 -30.81 -11.13
CA GLU A 99 12.38 -31.12 -12.25
C GLU A 99 12.60 -29.90 -13.17
N LEU A 100 12.21 -28.69 -12.73
CA LEU A 100 12.30 -27.48 -13.54
C LEU A 100 13.75 -27.00 -13.62
N SER A 101 14.19 -26.78 -14.85
CA SER A 101 15.47 -26.16 -15.17
C SER A 101 15.38 -24.64 -15.14
N ASP A 102 16.52 -23.95 -15.25
CA ASP A 102 16.53 -22.49 -15.37
C ASP A 102 15.83 -21.98 -16.65
N GLU A 103 15.90 -22.78 -17.71
CA GLU A 103 15.27 -22.50 -19.00
C GLU A 103 13.74 -22.61 -18.91
N ASP A 104 13.22 -23.53 -18.10
CA ASP A 104 11.77 -23.61 -17.84
C ASP A 104 11.24 -22.35 -17.16
N PHE A 105 12.00 -21.80 -16.19
CA PHE A 105 11.64 -20.53 -15.55
C PHE A 105 11.71 -19.34 -16.51
N GLU A 106 12.62 -19.37 -17.49
CA GLU A 106 12.69 -18.39 -18.57
C GLU A 106 11.43 -18.44 -19.44
N ILE A 107 11.04 -19.65 -19.87
CA ILE A 107 9.85 -19.90 -20.68
C ILE A 107 8.58 -19.46 -19.93
N LEU A 108 8.47 -19.75 -18.63
CA LEU A 108 7.35 -19.32 -17.80
C LEU A 108 7.26 -17.78 -17.70
N ALA A 109 8.40 -17.11 -17.58
CA ALA A 109 8.45 -15.65 -17.54
C ALA A 109 8.08 -15.00 -18.88
N GLU A 110 8.40 -15.64 -20.01
CA GLU A 110 7.98 -15.21 -21.36
C GLU A 110 6.49 -15.40 -21.60
N LYS A 111 5.92 -16.51 -21.11
CA LYS A 111 4.49 -16.83 -21.26
C LYS A 111 3.56 -16.00 -20.38
N THR A 112 4.10 -15.17 -19.49
CA THR A 112 3.33 -14.33 -18.56
C THR A 112 3.64 -12.84 -18.74
N PRO A 113 3.38 -12.23 -19.91
CA PRO A 113 3.76 -10.85 -20.21
C PRO A 113 3.19 -9.82 -19.23
#